data_AF-A0A6L2PE42-F1
#
_entry.id   AF-A0A6L2PE42-F1
#
_cell.length_a   1.000
_cell.length_b   1.000
_cell.length_c   1.000
_cell.angle_alpha   90.00
_cell.angle_beta   90.00
_cell.angle_gamma   90.00
#
_symmetry.space_group_name_H-M   'P 1'
#
loop_
_entity.id
_entity.type
_entity.pdbx_description
1 polymer ?
#
loop_
_entity_poly.entity_id
_entity_poly.type
_entity_poly.pdbx_seq_one_letter_code
_entity_poly.pdbx_strand_id
1 'polypeptide(L)'
;ELGLERSAIRRDKSKEDDSDGSQLLFSPSLKYAASPPFTSKYEYVDPKTKCKYEALAAFQLLVQPGSYKIGPPSVAGVAKSIDPHLDHDATEWVTKERGATILCALLVKLDRL
;
A
#
# COMPACT_ATOMS: atom_id res chain seq x y z
N GLU A 1 -2.85 -34.43 -47.09
CA GLU A 1 -2.78 -33.08 -47.70
C GLU A 1 -3.42 -32.08 -46.75
N LEU A 2 -2.63 -31.13 -46.24
CA LEU A 2 -2.82 -29.66 -46.39
C LEU A 2 -4.07 -29.11 -45.64
N GLY A 3 -4.00 -28.26 -44.62
CA GLY A 3 -2.89 -27.50 -44.07
C GLY A 3 -3.29 -26.71 -42.82
N LEU A 4 -2.25 -26.31 -42.09
CA LEU A 4 -2.17 -25.19 -41.13
C LEU A 4 -2.98 -23.98 -41.67
N GLU A 5 -3.77 -23.29 -40.87
CA GLU A 5 -3.36 -22.01 -40.28
C GLU A 5 -4.27 -21.74 -39.07
N ARG A 6 -3.73 -21.91 -37.86
CA ARG A 6 -4.28 -21.28 -36.66
C ARG A 6 -4.15 -19.79 -36.88
N SER A 7 -5.27 -19.09 -37.03
CA SER A 7 -5.32 -17.63 -37.06
C SER A 7 -4.86 -17.14 -35.69
N ALA A 8 -3.55 -17.05 -35.53
CA ALA A 8 -2.91 -16.34 -34.45
C ALA A 8 -3.29 -14.87 -34.66
N ILE A 9 -4.41 -14.48 -34.07
CA ILE A 9 -4.65 -13.09 -33.71
C ILE A 9 -3.47 -12.74 -32.83
N ARG A 10 -2.45 -12.16 -33.46
CA ARG A 10 -1.34 -11.50 -32.79
C ARG A 10 -2.01 -10.42 -31.96
N ARG A 11 -2.30 -10.74 -30.70
CA ARG A 11 -2.49 -9.72 -29.69
C ARG A 11 -1.20 -8.93 -29.72
N ASP A 12 -1.28 -7.79 -30.37
CA ASP A 12 -0.26 -6.77 -30.33
C ASP A 12 -0.09 -6.46 -28.83
N LYS A 13 0.90 -7.09 -28.20
CA LYS A 13 1.33 -6.71 -26.87
C LYS A 13 1.94 -5.34 -27.08
N SER A 14 1.14 -4.29 -26.88
CA SER A 14 1.66 -2.95 -26.77
C SER A 14 2.76 -3.01 -25.72
N LYS A 15 3.97 -2.61 -26.12
CA LYS A 15 5.16 -2.47 -25.26
C LYS A 15 5.01 -1.30 -24.27
N GLU A 16 3.79 -1.08 -23.79
CA GLU A 16 3.44 -0.15 -22.69
C GLU A 16 3.12 -0.92 -21.39
N ASP A 17 2.90 -2.23 -21.46
CA ASP A 17 2.62 -3.08 -20.28
C ASP A 17 3.85 -3.32 -19.37
N ASP A 18 5.05 -2.97 -19.82
CA ASP A 18 6.29 -3.00 -19.03
C ASP A 18 6.59 -1.68 -18.30
N SER A 19 5.69 -0.69 -18.39
CA SER A 19 5.81 0.52 -17.57
C SER A 19 5.43 0.17 -16.13
N ASP A 20 6.47 -0.06 -15.31
CA ASP A 20 6.50 0.03 -13.85
C ASP A 20 5.13 0.38 -13.23
N GLY A 21 4.26 -0.62 -13.10
CA GLY A 21 3.00 -0.44 -12.40
C GLY A 21 3.33 0.09 -11.01
N SER A 22 2.77 1.24 -10.63
CA SER A 22 3.02 1.88 -9.35
C SER A 22 2.81 0.86 -8.23
N GLN A 23 3.92 0.42 -7.65
CA GLN A 23 3.93 -0.58 -6.60
C GLN A 23 3.26 -0.01 -5.37
N LEU A 24 2.24 -0.70 -4.85
CA LEU A 24 1.55 -0.29 -3.63
C LEU A 24 2.13 -1.06 -2.46
N LEU A 25 2.70 -0.33 -1.49
CA LEU A 25 3.19 -0.84 -0.22
C LEU A 25 2.15 -0.56 0.87
N PHE A 26 1.88 -1.55 1.71
CA PHE A 26 0.96 -1.45 2.83
C PHE A 26 1.32 -2.48 3.90
N SER A 27 0.60 -2.48 5.01
CA SER A 27 0.92 -3.35 6.14
C SER A 27 -0.32 -3.67 6.97
N PRO A 28 -0.42 -4.88 7.53
CA PRO A 28 -1.41 -5.18 8.55
C PRO A 28 -1.10 -4.49 9.90
N SER A 29 0.11 -3.94 10.09
CA SER A 29 0.46 -3.17 11.29
C SER A 29 0.22 -1.68 11.09
N LEU A 30 -0.70 -1.11 11.86
CA LEU A 30 -0.92 0.34 11.89
C LEU A 30 0.32 1.10 12.40
N LYS A 31 1.12 0.49 13.29
CA LYS A 31 2.35 1.11 13.80
C LYS A 31 3.39 1.27 12.69
N TYR A 32 3.53 0.25 11.84
CA TYR A 32 4.41 0.33 10.68
C TYR A 32 3.87 1.29 9.61
N ALA A 33 2.58 1.20 9.28
CA ALA A 33 1.93 2.09 8.31
C ALA A 33 1.95 3.57 8.73
N ALA A 34 1.96 3.85 10.05
CA ALA A 34 2.08 5.19 10.60
C ALA A 34 3.54 5.69 10.71
N SER A 35 4.54 4.87 10.37
CA SER A 35 5.95 5.24 10.42
C SER A 35 6.40 5.96 9.14
N PRO A 36 7.40 6.88 9.21
CA PRO A 36 8.01 7.43 8.01
C PRO A 36 8.62 6.32 7.13
N PRO A 37 8.52 6.41 5.79
CA PRO A 37 7.99 7.54 5.01
C PRO A 37 6.50 7.44 4.68
N PHE A 38 5.78 6.41 5.15
CA PHE A 38 4.42 6.11 4.70
C PHE A 38 3.38 7.13 5.15
N THR A 39 3.54 7.69 6.35
CA THR A 39 2.64 8.70 6.89
C THR A 39 3.41 9.96 7.25
N SER A 40 2.85 11.11 6.85
CA SER A 40 3.30 12.44 7.27
C SER A 40 2.31 13.06 8.24
N LYS A 41 2.83 13.75 9.25
CA LYS A 41 2.04 14.55 10.19
C LYS A 41 1.65 15.87 9.53
N TYR A 42 0.41 16.31 9.74
CA TYR A 42 -0.12 17.54 9.16
C TYR A 42 -0.67 18.47 10.25
N GLU A 43 -0.29 19.74 10.25
CA GLU A 43 -0.88 20.71 11.18
C GLU A 43 -2.30 21.08 10.74
N TYR A 44 -3.28 20.86 11.61
CA TYR A 44 -4.68 21.23 11.42
C TYR A 44 -5.09 22.28 12.44
N VAL A 45 -5.77 23.34 12.00
CA VAL A 45 -6.36 24.36 12.88
C VAL A 45 -7.87 24.25 12.80
N ASP A 46 -8.51 23.92 13.92
CA ASP A 46 -9.97 23.87 13.98
C ASP A 46 -10.54 25.28 13.75
N PRO A 47 -11.35 25.51 12.69
CA PRO A 47 -11.86 26.83 12.36
C PRO A 47 -12.80 27.38 13.44
N LYS A 48 -13.44 26.53 14.24
CA LYS A 48 -14.40 26.90 15.29
C LYS A 48 -13.70 27.21 16.60
N THR A 49 -12.83 26.32 17.08
CA THR A 49 -12.17 26.49 18.39
C THR A 49 -10.82 27.18 18.31
N LYS A 50 -10.25 27.32 17.11
CA LYS A 50 -8.88 27.80 16.86
C LYS A 50 -7.78 26.96 17.50
N CYS A 51 -8.12 25.78 18.03
CA CYS A 51 -7.12 24.85 18.55
C CYS A 51 -6.30 24.27 17.40
N LYS A 52 -5.00 24.07 17.66
CA LYS A 52 -4.07 23.43 16.75
C LYS A 52 -3.94 21.94 17.06
N TYR A 53 -3.82 21.14 16.02
CA TYR A 53 -3.69 19.68 16.09
C TYR A 53 -2.61 19.20 15.14
N GLU A 54 -1.97 18.11 15.51
CA GLU A 54 -1.22 17.24 14.62
C GLU A 54 -2.16 16.14 14.12
N ALA A 55 -2.41 16.12 12.82
CA ALA A 55 -3.24 15.14 12.15
C ALA A 55 -2.39 14.06 11.48
N LEU A 56 -2.79 12.80 11.66
CA LEU A 56 -2.29 11.66 10.89
C LEU A 56 -3.48 10.93 10.26
N ALA A 57 -3.25 10.34 9.09
CA ALA A 57 -4.25 9.57 8.38
C ALA A 57 -3.71 8.23 7.91
N ALA A 58 -4.58 7.21 7.87
CA ALA A 58 -4.30 5.91 7.30
C ALA A 58 -5.51 5.38 6.53
N PHE A 59 -5.27 4.63 5.45
CA PHE A 59 -6.32 3.97 4.69
C PHE A 59 -6.40 2.49 5.03
N GLN A 60 -7.63 1.98 5.14
CA GLN A 60 -7.89 0.55 5.17
C GLN A 60 -8.14 0.03 3.76
N LEU A 61 -7.50 -1.09 3.43
CA LEU A 61 -7.63 -1.77 2.13
C LEU A 61 -8.26 -3.15 2.30
N LEU A 62 -9.11 -3.54 1.36
CA LEU A 62 -9.33 -4.95 1.02
C LEU A 62 -8.36 -5.31 -0.10
N VAL A 63 -7.78 -6.50 -0.02
CA VAL A 63 -6.77 -6.98 -0.96
C VAL A 63 -7.15 -8.38 -1.42
N GLN A 64 -7.07 -8.62 -2.72
CA GLN A 64 -7.37 -9.93 -3.28
C GLN A 64 -6.34 -10.97 -2.75
N PRO A 65 -6.78 -12.13 -2.24
CA PRO A 65 -5.86 -13.18 -1.83
C PRO A 65 -4.96 -13.62 -3.01
N GLY A 66 -3.66 -13.74 -2.76
CA GLY A 66 -2.67 -14.16 -3.75
C GLY A 66 -2.14 -13.05 -4.67
N SER A 67 -2.70 -11.84 -4.62
CA SER A 67 -2.28 -10.71 -5.47
C SER A 67 -1.15 -9.86 -4.88
N TYR A 68 -0.52 -10.29 -3.78
CA TYR A 68 0.48 -9.53 -3.06
C TYR A 68 1.58 -10.45 -2.52
N LYS A 69 2.76 -9.87 -2.30
CA LYS A 69 3.88 -10.51 -1.60
C LYS A 69 3.93 -10.00 -0.17
N ILE A 70 4.42 -10.85 0.72
CA ILE A 70 4.65 -10.55 2.13
C ILE A 70 6.17 -10.59 2.37
N GLY A 71 6.69 -9.65 3.15
CA GLY A 71 8.11 -9.61 3.47
C GLY A 71 8.45 -8.72 4.67
N PRO A 72 9.76 -8.64 4.99
CA PRO A 72 10.26 -7.79 6.05
C PRO A 72 10.13 -6.30 5.68
N PRO A 73 10.22 -5.39 6.67
CA PRO A 73 10.25 -3.94 6.44
C PRO A 73 11.33 -3.51 5.44
N SER A 74 10.97 -2.70 4.44
CA SER A 74 11.94 -2.06 3.53
C SER A 74 12.52 -0.76 4.10
N VAL A 75 11.84 -0.16 5.08
CA VAL A 75 12.24 1.09 5.74
C VAL A 75 13.48 0.91 6.61
N ALA A 76 14.50 1.73 6.35
CA ALA A 76 15.74 1.73 7.10
C ALA A 76 15.53 2.04 8.59
N GLY A 77 16.24 1.31 9.46
CA GLY A 77 16.16 1.47 10.92
C GLY A 77 15.10 0.60 11.60
N VAL A 78 14.27 -0.11 10.84
CA VAL A 78 13.33 -1.11 11.37
C VAL A 78 14.00 -2.48 11.37
N ALA A 79 14.87 -2.72 12.36
CA ALA A 79 15.62 -3.99 12.49
C ALA A 79 14.96 -5.01 13.44
N LYS A 80 13.88 -4.61 14.13
CA LYS A 80 13.16 -5.43 15.11
C LYS A 80 11.67 -5.25 14.89
N SER A 81 10.88 -6.22 15.37
CA SER A 81 9.42 -6.12 15.29
C SER A 81 8.91 -4.84 15.96
N ILE A 82 8.22 -4.01 15.18
CA ILE A 82 7.53 -2.78 15.64
C ILE A 82 6.18 -3.12 16.28
N ASP A 83 5.61 -4.26 15.90
CA ASP A 83 4.30 -4.71 16.35
C ASP A 83 4.42 -6.05 17.07
N PRO A 84 4.21 -6.10 18.40
CA PRO A 84 4.43 -7.32 19.18
C PRO A 84 3.50 -8.47 18.77
N HIS A 85 2.45 -8.20 17.99
CA HIS A 85 1.51 -9.20 17.50
C HIS A 85 1.79 -9.67 16.07
N LEU A 86 2.80 -9.09 15.41
CA LEU A 86 3.14 -9.41 14.02
C LEU A 86 4.58 -9.93 13.93
N ASP A 87 4.76 -10.95 13.11
CA ASP A 87 6.08 -11.41 12.72
C ASP A 87 6.81 -10.31 11.93
N HIS A 88 8.07 -10.07 12.27
CA HIS A 88 8.90 -9.06 11.62
C HIS A 88 8.94 -9.28 10.11
N ASP A 89 9.13 -10.52 9.67
CA ASP A 89 9.27 -10.87 8.24
C ASP A 89 7.92 -10.90 7.49
N ALA A 90 6.81 -10.59 8.19
CA ALA A 90 5.47 -10.45 7.62
C ALA A 90 4.92 -9.00 7.68
N THR A 91 5.78 -8.03 7.98
CA THR A 91 5.39 -6.64 8.25
C THR A 91 4.95 -5.88 7.00
N GLU A 92 5.65 -6.05 5.88
CA GLU A 92 5.41 -5.27 4.66
C GLU A 92 4.74 -6.13 3.60
N TRP A 93 3.60 -5.65 3.09
CA TRP A 93 2.87 -6.29 2.01
C TRP A 93 2.94 -5.42 0.78
N VAL A 94 3.07 -6.05 -0.38
CA VAL A 94 3.31 -5.31 -1.61
C VAL A 94 2.64 -5.93 -2.82
N THR A 95 2.03 -5.09 -3.65
CA THR A 95 1.39 -5.52 -4.90
C THR A 95 1.74 -4.60 -6.07
N LYS A 96 1.80 -5.20 -7.26
CA LYS A 96 1.81 -4.49 -8.56
C LYS A 96 0.54 -4.78 -9.36
N GLU A 97 -0.38 -5.59 -8.82
CA GLU A 97 -1.59 -6.02 -9.52
C GLU A 97 -2.65 -4.92 -9.48
N ARG A 98 -2.93 -4.35 -10.66
CA ARG A 98 -3.99 -3.34 -10.81
C ARG A 98 -5.36 -3.97 -10.54
N GLY A 99 -6.21 -3.25 -9.82
CA GLY A 99 -7.57 -3.70 -9.49
C GLY A 99 -7.66 -4.74 -8.37
N ALA A 100 -6.53 -5.17 -7.79
CA ALA A 100 -6.50 -6.16 -6.71
C ALA A 100 -6.66 -5.55 -5.30
N THR A 101 -6.92 -4.24 -5.21
CA THR A 101 -7.13 -3.52 -3.95
C THR A 101 -8.36 -2.63 -4.01
N ILE A 102 -9.06 -2.51 -2.89
CA ILE A 102 -10.22 -1.62 -2.71
C ILE A 102 -10.01 -0.81 -1.43
N LEU A 103 -10.15 0.52 -1.53
CA LEU A 103 -10.17 1.40 -0.35
C LEU A 103 -11.51 1.26 0.37
N CYS A 104 -11.46 1.00 1.67
CA CYS A 104 -12.66 0.72 2.46
C CYS A 104 -12.96 1.77 3.51
N ALA A 105 -11.92 2.31 4.15
CA ALA A 105 -12.09 3.29 5.22
C ALA A 105 -10.89 4.23 5.32
N LEU A 106 -11.13 5.36 5.97
CA LEU A 106 -10.13 6.36 6.36
C LEU A 106 -10.13 6.45 7.89
N LEU A 107 -8.96 6.24 8.50
CA LEU A 107 -8.72 6.52 9.90
C LEU A 107 -7.99 7.86 10.01
N VAL A 108 -8.51 8.77 10.83
CA VAL A 108 -7.87 10.05 11.15
C VAL A 108 -7.59 10.11 12.65
N LYS A 109 -6.35 10.42 13.00
CA LYS A 109 -5.92 10.69 14.38
C LYS A 109 -5.62 12.18 14.50
N LEU A 110 -6.14 12.83 15.53
CA LEU A 110 -5.85 14.22 15.87
C LEU A 110 -5.23 14.24 17.27
N ASP A 111 -3.98 14.66 17.37
CA ASP A 111 -3.30 14.94 18.64
C ASP A 111 -3.24 16.46 18.83
N ARG A 112 -3.58 16.96 20.01
CA ARG A 112 -3.55 18.41 20.27
C ARG A 112 -2.10 18.90 20.37
N LEU A 113 -1.80 20.02 19.72
CA LEU A 113 -0.51 20.73 19.82
C LEU A 113 -0.47 21.68 21.02
#